data_AF-A0A9D8V3F9-F1
#
_entry.id   AF-A0A9D8V3F9-F1
#
_cell.length_a   1.000
_cell.length_b   1.000
_cell.length_c   1.000
_cell.angle_alpha   90.00
_cell.angle_beta   90.00
_cell.angle_gamma   90.00
#
_symmetry.space_group_name_H-M   'P 1'
#
loop_
_entity.id
_entity.type
_entity.pdbx_description
1 polymer ?
#
loop_
_entity_poly.entity_id
_entity_poly.type
_entity_poly.pdbx_seq_one_letter_code
_entity_poly.pdbx_strand_id
1 'polypeptide(L)'
;MTANIRDDVEALFKEQGFSTETSDHARIFQALGERGWLAADWPHEAGGLEWDRETQLSFLTALARFGCPVPPDVITVVAPILLSADKSEERQRLLSEFANGTSKFEVLLDPIEDSLVIRDNTTEHIIAEAGTATELISLHGSPFWQLYEWMAGLVHIQNMARHWDEELTDEMTEMQVSLDAAVASFLMGSALSDSQLRLNASQTRLDIFSTLFQSLGYYALLDPDPELSANEPVPFRRERYHLGQLRRMIARNEMLQLDKLYERALSNDED
;
A
#
# COMPACT_ATOMS: atom_id res chain seq x y z
N MET A 1 25.49 -12.15 7.59
CA MET A 1 24.87 -13.48 7.78
C MET A 1 23.45 -13.32 7.27
N THR A 2 23.21 -13.56 5.98
CA THR A 2 21.90 -13.35 5.35
C THR A 2 20.97 -14.46 5.81
N ALA A 3 20.28 -14.22 6.93
CA ALA A 3 19.09 -14.99 7.26
C ALA A 3 18.14 -14.89 6.07
N ASN A 4 17.53 -16.02 5.70
CA ASN A 4 16.63 -16.06 4.55
C ASN A 4 15.38 -15.26 4.92
N ILE A 5 15.28 -14.02 4.44
CA ILE A 5 14.19 -13.08 4.79
C ILE A 5 12.80 -13.69 4.58
N ARG A 6 12.67 -14.61 3.62
CA ARG A 6 11.45 -15.39 3.41
C ARG A 6 11.11 -16.28 4.60
N ASP A 7 12.10 -16.99 5.14
CA ASP A 7 11.91 -17.87 6.29
C ASP A 7 11.59 -17.06 7.55
N ASP A 8 12.17 -15.87 7.69
CA ASP A 8 11.89 -14.95 8.79
C ASP A 8 10.45 -14.41 8.72
N VAL A 9 9.98 -14.03 7.52
CA VAL A 9 8.57 -13.65 7.30
C VAL A 9 7.66 -14.85 7.58
N GLU A 10 7.98 -16.04 7.08
CA GLU A 10 7.20 -17.25 7.35
C GLU A 10 7.10 -17.54 8.85
N ALA A 11 8.21 -17.42 9.58
CA ALA A 11 8.26 -17.61 11.02
C ALA A 11 7.38 -16.59 11.74
N LEU A 12 7.45 -15.30 11.38
CA LEU A 12 6.58 -14.26 11.93
C LEU A 12 5.10 -14.61 11.72
N PHE A 13 4.72 -15.00 10.51
CA PHE A 13 3.32 -15.31 10.20
C PHE A 13 2.83 -16.58 10.90
N LYS A 14 3.72 -17.55 11.18
CA LYS A 14 3.41 -18.72 12.03
C LYS A 14 3.28 -18.36 13.50
N GLU A 15 4.16 -17.52 14.03
CA GLU A 15 4.18 -17.07 15.43
C GLU A 15 2.94 -16.27 15.80
N GLN A 16 2.50 -15.36 14.93
CA GLN A 16 1.35 -14.49 15.20
C GLN A 16 0.01 -15.22 15.21
N GLY A 17 -0.05 -16.46 14.67
CA GLY A 17 -1.26 -17.28 14.65
C GLY A 17 -2.39 -16.60 13.86
N PHE A 18 -2.47 -16.84 12.56
CA PHE A 18 -3.49 -16.19 11.74
C PHE A 18 -4.90 -16.75 12.01
N SER A 19 -5.68 -16.04 12.81
CA SER A 19 -7.14 -15.95 12.63
C SER A 19 -7.42 -14.82 11.63
N THR A 20 -8.60 -14.81 11.03
CA THR A 20 -8.97 -13.81 10.00
C THR A 20 -9.52 -12.52 10.63
N GLU A 21 -9.29 -12.20 11.90
CA GLU A 21 -9.99 -11.11 12.60
C GLU A 21 -9.34 -9.72 12.38
N THR A 22 -10.16 -8.66 12.36
CA THR A 22 -9.73 -7.26 12.20
C THR A 22 -8.75 -6.82 13.30
N SER A 23 -8.79 -7.43 14.49
CA SER A 23 -7.82 -7.26 15.56
C SER A 23 -6.41 -7.78 15.25
N ASP A 24 -6.26 -8.57 14.17
CA ASP A 24 -5.00 -9.24 13.84
C ASP A 24 -4.11 -8.37 12.94
N HIS A 25 -4.66 -7.43 12.17
CA HIS A 25 -3.85 -6.56 11.29
C HIS A 25 -2.97 -5.59 12.07
N ALA A 26 -3.49 -4.97 13.14
CA ALA A 26 -2.70 -4.10 14.00
C ALA A 26 -1.55 -4.86 14.68
N ARG A 27 -1.77 -6.12 15.08
CA ARG A 27 -0.73 -6.99 15.64
C ARG A 27 0.35 -7.32 14.62
N ILE A 28 -0.03 -7.58 13.37
CA ILE A 28 0.94 -7.81 12.28
C ILE A 28 1.79 -6.58 12.07
N PHE A 29 1.18 -5.39 11.93
CA PHE A 29 1.96 -4.16 11.72
C PHE A 29 2.88 -3.85 12.90
N GLN A 30 2.42 -4.07 14.14
CA GLN A 30 3.29 -3.98 15.31
C GLN A 30 4.46 -4.98 15.23
N ALA A 31 4.21 -6.24 14.90
CA ALA A 31 5.25 -7.27 14.78
C ALA A 31 6.26 -6.99 13.64
N LEU A 32 5.79 -6.37 12.54
CA LEU A 32 6.65 -5.86 11.47
C LEU A 32 7.47 -4.66 11.97
N GLY A 33 6.84 -3.74 12.69
CA GLY A 33 7.49 -2.55 13.25
C GLY A 33 8.56 -2.86 14.28
N GLU A 34 8.32 -3.83 15.17
CA GLU A 34 9.31 -4.36 16.14
C GLU A 34 10.57 -4.92 15.47
N ARG A 35 10.48 -5.33 14.20
CA ARG A 35 11.59 -5.81 13.38
C ARG A 35 12.16 -4.73 12.44
N GLY A 36 11.63 -3.51 12.49
CA GLY A 36 11.99 -2.41 11.59
C GLY A 36 11.50 -2.59 10.16
N TRP A 37 10.67 -3.61 9.89
CA TRP A 37 10.28 -3.99 8.52
C TRP A 37 9.26 -3.04 7.88
N LEU A 38 8.55 -2.23 8.66
CA LEU A 38 7.69 -1.17 8.12
C LEU A 38 8.47 -0.01 7.49
N ALA A 39 9.70 0.21 7.94
CA ALA A 39 10.61 1.24 7.42
C ALA A 39 11.69 0.64 6.50
N ALA A 40 11.50 -0.58 5.99
CA ALA A 40 12.54 -1.34 5.29
C ALA A 40 13.16 -0.59 4.10
N ASP A 41 12.38 0.26 3.40
CA ASP A 41 12.80 1.06 2.25
C ASP A 41 13.24 2.49 2.59
N TRP A 42 13.25 2.87 3.86
CA TRP A 42 13.63 4.22 4.29
C TRP A 42 15.15 4.40 4.31
N PRO A 43 15.65 5.65 4.34
CA PRO A 43 17.05 5.93 4.64
C PRO A 43 17.46 5.41 6.03
N HIS A 44 18.72 5.00 6.18
CA HIS A 44 19.25 4.48 7.44
C HIS A 44 19.07 5.46 8.60
N GLU A 45 19.24 6.76 8.36
CA GLU A 45 19.11 7.78 9.42
C GLU A 45 17.68 7.94 9.93
N ALA A 46 16.69 7.44 9.18
CA ALA A 46 15.28 7.44 9.55
C ALA A 46 14.80 6.08 10.10
N GLY A 47 15.71 5.11 10.27
CA GLY A 47 15.39 3.77 10.78
C GLY A 47 15.22 2.70 9.70
N GLY A 48 15.65 2.97 8.46
CA GLY A 48 15.63 1.98 7.39
C GLY A 48 16.73 0.92 7.49
N LEU A 49 16.57 -0.15 6.72
CA LEU A 49 17.39 -1.37 6.84
C LEU A 49 18.53 -1.47 5.82
N GLU A 50 18.65 -0.48 4.93
CA GLU A 50 19.64 -0.44 3.83
C GLU A 50 19.66 -1.72 2.97
N TRP A 51 18.50 -2.36 2.82
CA TRP A 51 18.37 -3.52 1.94
C TRP A 51 18.52 -3.13 0.48
N ASP A 52 19.25 -3.96 -0.28
CA ASP A 52 19.28 -3.85 -1.73
C ASP A 52 17.91 -4.21 -2.34
N ARG A 53 17.71 -3.86 -3.62
CA ARG A 53 16.45 -4.09 -4.33
C ARG A 53 16.07 -5.57 -4.41
N GLU A 54 17.04 -6.48 -4.47
CA GLU A 54 16.78 -7.93 -4.50
C GLU A 54 16.24 -8.44 -3.16
N THR A 55 16.82 -7.99 -2.04
CA THR A 55 16.38 -8.31 -0.69
C THR A 55 15.00 -7.69 -0.42
N GLN A 56 14.81 -6.43 -0.82
CA GLN A 56 13.51 -5.76 -0.79
C GLN A 56 12.44 -6.55 -1.55
N LEU A 57 12.71 -6.94 -2.80
CA LEU A 57 11.78 -7.74 -3.61
C LEU A 57 11.48 -9.10 -2.96
N SER A 58 12.49 -9.76 -2.41
CA SER A 58 12.33 -11.04 -1.72
C SER A 58 11.41 -10.91 -0.50
N PHE A 59 11.56 -9.82 0.26
CA PHE A 59 10.68 -9.49 1.37
C PHE A 59 9.25 -9.19 0.93
N LEU A 60 9.04 -8.34 -0.08
CA LEU A 60 7.72 -8.02 -0.61
C LEU A 60 6.99 -9.26 -1.15
N THR A 61 7.72 -10.13 -1.86
CA THR A 61 7.20 -11.41 -2.36
C THR A 61 6.73 -12.30 -1.22
N ALA A 62 7.51 -12.37 -0.13
CA ALA A 62 7.11 -13.13 1.04
C ALA A 62 5.86 -12.54 1.70
N LEU A 63 5.80 -11.22 1.92
CA LEU A 63 4.63 -10.55 2.50
C LEU A 63 3.35 -10.81 1.67
N ALA A 64 3.44 -10.69 0.34
CA ALA A 64 2.29 -10.89 -0.55
C ALA A 64 1.82 -12.35 -0.50
N ARG A 65 2.76 -13.31 -0.55
CA ARG A 65 2.46 -14.74 -0.49
C ARG A 65 1.77 -15.16 0.81
N PHE A 66 2.18 -14.58 1.95
CA PHE A 66 1.57 -14.88 3.24
C PHE A 66 0.27 -14.09 3.49
N GLY A 67 -0.13 -13.23 2.55
CA GLY A 67 -1.35 -12.44 2.66
C GLY A 67 -1.27 -11.38 3.75
N CYS A 68 -0.10 -10.75 3.90
CA CYS A 68 0.01 -9.54 4.69
C CYS A 68 -0.98 -8.49 4.14
N PRO A 69 -1.64 -7.69 4.98
CA PRO A 69 -2.41 -6.55 4.50
C PRO A 69 -1.48 -5.39 4.09
N VAL A 70 -1.98 -4.51 3.21
CA VAL A 70 -1.30 -3.25 2.85
C VAL A 70 -1.10 -2.40 4.11
N PRO A 71 0.13 -1.92 4.39
CA PRO A 71 0.39 -1.07 5.55
C PRO A 71 -0.46 0.20 5.55
N PRO A 72 -0.70 0.81 6.73
CA PRO A 72 -1.47 2.03 6.84
C PRO A 72 -0.89 3.19 6.04
N ASP A 73 -1.74 4.14 5.65
CA ASP A 73 -1.34 5.32 4.86
C ASP A 73 -0.25 6.18 5.51
N VAL A 74 -0.11 6.12 6.84
CA VAL A 74 1.00 6.79 7.52
C VAL A 74 2.37 6.26 7.06
N ILE A 75 2.45 4.99 6.68
CA ILE A 75 3.66 4.33 6.15
C ILE A 75 3.77 4.53 4.65
N THR A 76 2.68 4.31 3.90
CA THR A 76 2.73 4.22 2.44
C THR A 76 2.64 5.58 1.74
N VAL A 77 2.07 6.59 2.41
CA VAL A 77 1.80 7.93 1.85
C VAL A 77 2.49 9.03 2.65
N VAL A 78 2.26 9.10 3.96
CA VAL A 78 2.74 10.23 4.80
C VAL A 78 4.23 10.16 5.04
N ALA A 79 4.76 9.01 5.46
CA ALA A 79 6.19 8.88 5.74
C ALA A 79 7.08 9.25 4.55
N PRO A 80 6.81 8.82 3.31
CA PRO A 80 7.61 9.25 2.16
C PRO A 80 7.62 10.77 1.92
N ILE A 81 6.50 11.46 2.16
CA ILE A 81 6.43 12.93 2.10
C ILE A 81 7.27 13.55 3.23
N LEU A 82 7.22 13.00 4.43
CA LEU A 82 8.04 13.48 5.56
C LEU A 82 9.54 13.25 5.34
N LEU A 83 9.90 12.17 4.65
CA LEU A 83 11.29 11.85 4.30
C LEU A 83 11.86 12.77 3.22
N SER A 84 11.02 13.33 2.33
CA SER A 84 11.46 14.27 1.30
C SER A 84 11.58 15.71 1.79
N ALA A 85 10.88 16.06 2.88
CA ALA A 85 10.88 17.40 3.46
C ALA A 85 12.08 17.65 4.39
N ASP A 86 12.30 18.93 4.74
CA ASP A 86 13.37 19.31 5.67
C ASP A 86 13.26 18.60 7.04
N LYS A 87 14.40 18.19 7.59
CA LYS A 87 14.49 17.47 8.86
C LYS A 87 14.13 18.40 10.03
N SER A 88 12.99 18.14 10.69
CA SER A 88 12.63 18.73 11.98
C SER A 88 12.52 17.64 13.07
N GLU A 89 12.72 18.02 14.34
CA GLU A 89 12.59 17.09 15.47
C GLU A 89 11.20 16.45 15.54
N GLU A 90 10.15 17.22 15.25
CA GLU A 90 8.77 16.74 15.21
C GLU A 90 8.59 15.66 14.12
N ARG A 91 9.13 15.87 12.92
CA ARG A 91 9.03 14.91 11.82
C ARG A 91 9.79 13.62 12.12
N GLN A 92 10.98 13.72 12.70
CA GLN A 92 11.76 12.53 13.10
C GLN A 92 11.02 11.71 14.17
N ARG A 93 10.37 12.41 15.11
CA ARG A 93 9.49 11.75 16.09
C ARG A 93 8.32 11.04 15.42
N LEU A 94 7.62 11.70 14.49
CA LEU A 94 6.50 11.09 13.75
C LEU A 94 6.94 9.85 12.96
N LEU A 95 8.05 9.95 12.22
CA LEU A 95 8.62 8.81 11.48
C LEU A 95 8.95 7.63 12.41
N SER A 96 9.52 7.90 13.58
CA SER A 96 9.81 6.87 14.59
C SER A 96 8.53 6.22 15.13
N GLU A 97 7.48 7.01 15.39
CA GLU A 97 6.18 6.50 15.84
C GLU A 97 5.51 5.63 14.75
N PHE A 98 5.64 6.00 13.48
CA PHE A 98 5.11 5.23 12.36
C PHE A 98 5.84 3.89 12.20
N ALA A 99 7.17 3.92 12.17
CA ALA A 99 8.01 2.73 11.96
C ALA A 99 7.73 1.61 12.98
N ASN A 100 7.31 1.95 14.21
CA ASN A 100 6.98 0.98 15.25
C ASN A 100 5.64 0.25 15.05
N GLY A 101 4.83 0.63 14.05
CA GLY A 101 3.58 -0.07 13.71
C GLY A 101 2.42 0.13 14.70
N THR A 102 2.61 0.96 15.73
CA THR A 102 1.61 1.29 16.77
C THR A 102 0.84 2.58 16.47
N SER A 103 0.82 3.02 15.20
CA SER A 103 0.33 4.34 14.84
C SER A 103 -1.17 4.49 15.12
N LYS A 104 -1.49 5.40 16.03
CA LYS A 104 -2.85 5.88 16.39
C LYS A 104 -3.37 6.98 15.46
N PHE A 105 -2.62 7.30 14.41
CA PHE A 105 -2.89 8.44 13.55
C PHE A 105 -3.87 8.07 12.44
N GLU A 106 -4.91 8.89 12.31
CA GLU A 106 -5.81 8.89 11.18
C GLU A 106 -5.26 9.82 10.09
N VAL A 107 -5.23 9.33 8.84
CA VAL A 107 -4.82 10.14 7.68
C VAL A 107 -6.06 10.72 7.02
N LEU A 108 -6.12 12.05 6.94
CA LEU A 108 -7.24 12.80 6.39
C LEU A 108 -6.76 13.57 5.16
N LEU A 109 -7.23 13.14 3.99
CA LEU A 109 -7.04 13.84 2.73
C LEU A 109 -8.34 14.59 2.42
N ASP A 110 -8.25 15.91 2.26
CA ASP A 110 -9.36 16.71 1.76
C ASP A 110 -9.23 16.83 0.23
N PRO A 111 -10.14 16.22 -0.55
CA PRO A 111 -10.06 16.25 -2.00
C PRO A 111 -10.54 17.57 -2.62
N ILE A 112 -11.21 18.43 -1.85
CA ILE A 112 -11.68 19.72 -2.34
C ILE A 112 -10.57 20.76 -2.14
N GLU A 113 -10.03 20.82 -0.93
CA GLU A 113 -8.93 21.73 -0.60
C GLU A 113 -7.56 21.20 -1.06
N ASP A 114 -7.47 19.93 -1.48
CA ASP A 114 -6.23 19.26 -1.85
C ASP A 114 -5.16 19.39 -0.75
N SER A 115 -5.57 19.09 0.48
CA SER A 115 -4.74 19.17 1.69
C SER A 115 -4.66 17.81 2.38
N LEU A 116 -3.56 17.59 3.11
CA LEU A 116 -3.30 16.34 3.82
C LEU A 116 -2.92 16.63 5.26
N VAL A 117 -3.66 16.05 6.20
CA VAL A 117 -3.35 16.12 7.63
C VAL A 117 -3.34 14.72 8.23
N ILE A 118 -2.57 14.56 9.29
CA ILE A 118 -2.69 13.42 10.20
C ILE A 118 -3.25 13.90 11.52
N ARG A 119 -4.15 13.11 12.09
CA ARG A 119 -4.79 13.42 13.37
C ARG A 119 -4.55 12.28 14.35
N ASP A 120 -4.09 12.61 15.55
CA ASP A 120 -4.23 11.72 16.70
C ASP A 120 -5.37 12.20 17.62
N ASN A 121 -5.64 11.49 18.71
CA ASN A 121 -6.72 11.84 19.64
C ASN A 121 -6.61 13.25 20.26
N THR A 122 -5.47 13.94 20.12
CA THR A 122 -5.12 15.17 20.82
C THR A 122 -4.65 16.30 19.92
N THR A 123 -4.16 16.02 18.71
CA THR A 123 -3.45 16.99 17.87
C THR A 123 -3.59 16.64 16.38
N GLU A 124 -3.69 17.68 15.56
CA GLU A 124 -3.60 17.58 14.10
C GLU A 124 -2.24 18.10 13.65
N HIS A 125 -1.62 17.37 12.73
CA HIS A 125 -0.37 17.77 12.08
C HIS A 125 -0.62 17.94 10.59
N ILE A 126 -0.29 19.12 10.08
CA ILE A 126 -0.40 19.44 8.65
C ILE A 126 0.77 18.79 7.92
N ILE A 127 0.45 17.92 6.96
CA ILE A 127 1.44 17.25 6.11
C ILE A 127 1.57 17.96 4.77
N ALA A 128 0.43 18.37 4.20
CA ALA A 128 0.36 19.16 2.97
C ALA A 128 -0.66 20.29 3.14
N GLU A 129 -0.26 21.50 2.77
CA GLU A 129 -1.14 22.66 2.72
C GLU A 129 -2.13 22.54 1.55
N ALA A 130 -3.17 23.38 1.56
CA ALA A 130 -4.18 23.39 0.51
C ALA A 130 -3.55 23.58 -0.89
N GLY A 131 -4.00 22.77 -1.85
CA GLY A 131 -3.50 22.76 -3.22
C GLY A 131 -2.22 21.96 -3.47
N THR A 132 -1.64 21.31 -2.45
CA THR A 132 -0.31 20.67 -2.57
C THR A 132 -0.30 19.16 -2.35
N ALA A 133 -1.36 18.59 -1.75
CA ALA A 133 -1.35 17.18 -1.35
C ALA A 133 -1.17 16.23 -2.53
N THR A 134 -1.89 16.45 -3.62
CA THR A 134 -1.84 15.63 -4.83
C THR A 134 -0.45 15.56 -5.45
N GLU A 135 0.23 16.71 -5.56
CA GLU A 135 1.58 16.78 -6.11
C GLU A 135 2.57 16.04 -5.22
N LEU A 136 2.52 16.27 -3.91
CA LEU A 136 3.41 15.61 -2.94
C LEU A 136 3.23 14.09 -2.93
N ILE A 137 1.99 13.60 -2.93
CA ILE A 137 1.69 12.16 -2.97
C ILE A 137 2.25 11.53 -4.25
N SER A 138 2.06 12.20 -5.39
CA SER A 138 2.51 11.70 -6.70
C SER A 138 4.04 11.67 -6.83
N LEU A 139 4.72 12.68 -6.27
CA LEU A 139 6.18 12.80 -6.34
C LEU A 139 6.90 11.89 -5.35
N HIS A 140 6.32 11.70 -4.17
CA HIS A 140 7.04 11.09 -3.05
C HIS A 140 6.55 9.70 -2.66
N GLY A 141 5.47 9.17 -3.25
CA GLY A 141 4.98 7.83 -2.90
C GLY A 141 6.07 6.74 -2.95
N SER A 142 6.03 5.80 -2.00
CA SER A 142 7.03 4.73 -1.91
C SER A 142 6.87 3.73 -3.07
N PRO A 143 7.85 3.59 -3.98
CA PRO A 143 7.79 2.59 -5.04
C PRO A 143 7.83 1.15 -4.48
N PHE A 144 8.43 0.97 -3.30
CA PHE A 144 8.48 -0.30 -2.58
C PHE A 144 7.08 -0.75 -2.15
N TRP A 145 6.32 0.13 -1.46
CA TRP A 145 4.97 -0.21 -1.03
C TRP A 145 3.94 -0.21 -2.17
N GLN A 146 4.16 0.56 -3.24
CA GLN A 146 3.33 0.50 -4.45
C GLN A 146 3.49 -0.83 -5.19
N LEU A 147 4.73 -1.30 -5.37
CA LEU A 147 4.98 -2.62 -5.95
C LEU A 147 4.31 -3.71 -5.12
N TYR A 148 4.42 -3.61 -3.79
CA TYR A 148 3.76 -4.53 -2.88
C TYR A 148 2.23 -4.53 -3.01
N GLU A 149 1.60 -3.36 -3.13
CA GLU A 149 0.16 -3.22 -3.33
C GLU A 149 -0.30 -4.02 -4.56
N TRP A 150 0.45 -3.93 -5.67
CA TRP A 150 0.17 -4.73 -6.87
C TRP A 150 0.32 -6.23 -6.65
N MET A 151 1.41 -6.64 -6.01
CA MET A 151 1.65 -8.05 -5.70
C MET A 151 0.54 -8.63 -4.82
N ALA A 152 0.13 -7.89 -3.79
CA ALA A 152 -0.94 -8.29 -2.89
C ALA A 152 -2.29 -8.40 -3.63
N GLY A 153 -2.62 -7.41 -4.46
CA GLY A 153 -3.83 -7.40 -5.26
C GLY A 153 -3.92 -8.60 -6.22
N LEU A 154 -2.83 -8.90 -6.93
CA LEU A 154 -2.79 -10.03 -7.85
C LEU A 154 -2.90 -11.37 -7.12
N VAL A 155 -2.28 -11.51 -5.94
CA VAL A 155 -2.45 -12.72 -5.09
C VAL A 155 -3.90 -12.92 -4.69
N HIS A 156 -4.61 -11.85 -4.30
CA HIS A 156 -6.04 -11.94 -3.97
C HIS A 156 -6.88 -12.36 -5.18
N ILE A 157 -6.65 -11.77 -6.35
CA ILE A 157 -7.33 -12.12 -7.59
C ILE A 157 -7.07 -13.60 -7.97
N GLN A 158 -5.82 -14.06 -7.89
CA GLN A 158 -5.47 -15.46 -8.13
C GLN A 158 -6.11 -16.43 -7.12
N ASN A 159 -6.28 -16.01 -5.86
CA ASN A 159 -6.97 -16.81 -4.86
C ASN A 159 -8.46 -16.94 -5.18
N MET A 160 -9.10 -15.86 -5.65
CA MET A 160 -10.50 -15.90 -6.10
C MET A 160 -10.67 -16.80 -7.32
N ALA A 161 -9.83 -16.65 -8.36
CA ALA A 161 -9.89 -17.51 -9.54
C ALA A 161 -9.75 -19.00 -9.19
N ARG A 162 -8.79 -19.33 -8.30
CA ARG A 162 -8.61 -20.70 -7.81
C ARG A 162 -9.81 -21.21 -7.00
N HIS A 163 -10.48 -20.34 -6.24
CA HIS A 163 -11.66 -20.71 -5.48
C HIS A 163 -12.84 -21.05 -6.39
N TRP A 164 -13.01 -20.29 -7.47
CA TRP A 164 -14.11 -20.48 -8.43
C TRP A 164 -13.80 -21.50 -9.53
N ASP A 165 -12.59 -22.08 -9.54
CA ASP A 165 -12.10 -22.98 -10.60
C ASP A 165 -12.16 -22.32 -11.99
N GLU A 166 -11.87 -21.01 -12.03
CA GLU A 166 -11.83 -20.21 -13.25
C GLU A 166 -10.43 -20.29 -13.89
N GLU A 167 -10.39 -20.40 -15.22
CA GLU A 167 -9.13 -20.21 -15.95
C GLU A 167 -8.65 -18.77 -15.80
N LEU A 168 -7.33 -18.58 -15.83
CA LEU A 168 -6.72 -17.25 -15.83
C LEU A 168 -7.27 -16.46 -17.03
N THR A 169 -7.94 -15.35 -16.75
CA THR A 169 -8.45 -14.47 -17.80
C THR A 169 -7.28 -13.78 -18.53
N ASP A 170 -7.54 -13.29 -19.74
CA ASP A 170 -6.58 -12.46 -20.47
C ASP A 170 -6.16 -11.25 -19.62
N GLU A 171 -7.12 -10.63 -18.92
CA GLU A 171 -6.87 -9.52 -17.98
C GLU A 171 -5.89 -9.90 -16.85
N MET A 172 -6.04 -11.07 -16.24
CA MET A 172 -5.12 -11.55 -15.20
C MET A 172 -3.71 -11.78 -15.75
N THR A 173 -3.61 -12.26 -16.99
CA THR A 173 -2.33 -12.48 -17.66
C THR A 173 -1.65 -11.15 -17.98
N GLU A 174 -2.39 -10.17 -18.48
CA GLU A 174 -1.89 -8.81 -18.73
C GLU A 174 -1.42 -8.12 -17.45
N MET A 175 -2.17 -8.28 -16.35
CA MET A 175 -1.75 -7.78 -15.03
C MET A 175 -0.46 -8.44 -14.54
N GLN A 176 -0.30 -9.76 -14.73
CA GLN A 176 0.93 -10.46 -14.37
C GLN A 176 2.13 -9.96 -15.19
N VAL A 177 1.96 -9.79 -16.51
CA VAL A 177 3.02 -9.24 -17.38
C VAL A 177 3.40 -7.82 -16.94
N SER A 178 2.41 -7.00 -16.60
CA SER A 178 2.63 -5.62 -16.12
C SER A 178 3.37 -5.60 -14.77
N LEU A 179 3.03 -6.52 -13.86
CA LEU A 179 3.74 -6.70 -12.61
C LEU A 179 5.19 -7.13 -12.85
N ASP A 180 5.44 -8.10 -13.74
CA ASP A 180 6.79 -8.57 -14.04
C ASP A 180 7.66 -7.43 -14.62
N ALA A 181 7.07 -6.57 -15.47
CA ALA A 181 7.74 -5.38 -15.98
C ALA A 181 8.05 -4.37 -14.86
N ALA A 182 7.12 -4.16 -13.93
CA ALA A 182 7.34 -3.30 -12.77
C ALA A 182 8.42 -3.85 -11.82
N VAL A 183 8.46 -5.16 -11.60
CA VAL A 183 9.52 -5.83 -10.84
C VAL A 183 10.87 -5.60 -11.51
N ALA A 184 10.96 -5.77 -12.84
CA ALA A 184 12.19 -5.50 -13.57
C ALA A 184 12.63 -4.04 -13.41
N SER A 185 11.71 -3.09 -13.57
CA SER A 185 11.97 -1.65 -13.35
C SER A 185 12.41 -1.33 -11.92
N PHE A 186 11.77 -1.91 -10.91
CA PHE A 186 12.15 -1.76 -9.51
C PHE A 186 13.58 -2.23 -9.24
N LEU A 187 13.96 -3.38 -9.82
CA LEU A 187 15.31 -3.93 -9.70
C LEU A 187 16.38 -3.07 -10.38
N MET A 188 16.03 -2.28 -11.42
CA MET A 188 16.96 -1.31 -12.00
C MET A 188 17.34 -0.20 -11.01
N GLY A 189 16.45 0.15 -10.07
CA GLY A 189 16.71 1.09 -8.98
C GLY A 189 17.04 2.53 -9.41
N SER A 190 16.67 2.94 -10.62
CA SER A 190 16.89 4.30 -11.13
C SER A 190 15.77 5.26 -10.71
N ALA A 191 16.05 6.57 -10.65
CA ALA A 191 15.03 7.58 -10.35
C ALA A 191 13.89 7.60 -11.40
N LEU A 192 14.20 7.28 -12.66
CA LEU A 192 13.22 7.19 -13.74
C LEU A 192 12.31 5.97 -13.54
N SER A 193 12.88 4.80 -13.26
CA SER A 193 12.11 3.57 -13.01
C SER A 193 11.20 3.71 -11.78
N ASP A 194 11.68 4.35 -10.72
CA ASP A 194 10.86 4.63 -9.53
C ASP A 194 9.71 5.60 -9.85
N SER A 195 9.95 6.60 -10.71
CA SER A 195 8.89 7.52 -11.17
C SER A 195 7.83 6.81 -12.01
N GLN A 196 8.24 5.87 -12.87
CA GLN A 196 7.31 5.08 -13.68
C GLN A 196 6.42 4.19 -12.81
N LEU A 197 6.97 3.56 -11.77
CA LEU A 197 6.19 2.79 -10.79
C LEU A 197 5.11 3.66 -10.12
N ARG A 198 5.48 4.88 -9.71
CA ARG A 198 4.54 5.85 -9.11
C ARG A 198 3.40 6.24 -10.04
N LEU A 199 3.72 6.54 -11.30
CA LEU A 199 2.72 6.93 -12.29
C LEU A 199 1.70 5.81 -12.57
N ASN A 200 2.17 4.58 -12.64
CA ASN A 200 1.30 3.44 -12.93
C ASN A 200 0.42 3.03 -11.74
N ALA A 201 0.82 3.38 -10.51
CA ALA A 201 0.17 2.93 -9.28
C ALA A 201 -1.34 3.21 -9.27
N SER A 202 -1.78 4.38 -9.76
CA SER A 202 -3.20 4.73 -9.79
C SER A 202 -4.00 3.85 -10.76
N GLN A 203 -3.50 3.68 -11.98
CA GLN A 203 -4.18 2.88 -13.00
C GLN A 203 -4.32 1.43 -12.55
N THR A 204 -3.23 0.81 -12.13
CA THR A 204 -3.28 -0.60 -11.75
C THR A 204 -4.06 -0.84 -10.46
N ARG A 205 -4.14 0.15 -9.56
CA ARG A 205 -5.05 0.08 -8.41
C ARG A 205 -6.51 -0.02 -8.86
N LEU A 206 -6.92 0.74 -9.87
CA LEU A 206 -8.25 0.67 -10.47
C LEU A 206 -8.49 -0.69 -11.13
N ASP A 207 -7.51 -1.20 -11.88
CA ASP A 207 -7.58 -2.52 -12.53
C ASP A 207 -7.77 -3.63 -11.49
N ILE A 208 -6.93 -3.66 -10.45
CA ILE A 208 -7.02 -4.63 -9.35
C ILE A 208 -8.38 -4.50 -8.65
N PHE A 209 -8.83 -3.28 -8.36
CA PHE A 209 -10.13 -3.07 -7.73
C PHE A 209 -11.27 -3.61 -8.58
N SER A 210 -11.28 -3.29 -9.88
CA SER A 210 -12.31 -3.73 -10.82
C SER A 210 -12.35 -5.25 -10.92
N THR A 211 -11.21 -5.90 -11.19
CA THR A 211 -11.15 -7.36 -11.33
C THR A 211 -11.48 -8.07 -10.02
N LEU A 212 -10.94 -7.59 -8.88
CA LEU A 212 -11.24 -8.19 -7.57
C LEU A 212 -12.72 -8.01 -7.21
N PHE A 213 -13.30 -6.84 -7.45
CA PHE A 213 -14.72 -6.58 -7.23
C PHE A 213 -15.59 -7.54 -8.04
N GLN A 214 -15.28 -7.74 -9.32
CA GLN A 214 -15.99 -8.67 -10.19
C GLN A 214 -15.87 -10.11 -9.70
N SER A 215 -14.66 -10.56 -9.35
CA SER A 215 -14.40 -11.92 -8.85
C SER A 215 -15.11 -12.24 -7.52
N LEU A 216 -15.32 -11.23 -6.67
CA LEU A 216 -16.05 -11.37 -5.41
C LEU A 216 -17.59 -11.36 -5.60
N GLY A 217 -18.07 -10.81 -6.72
CA GLY A 217 -19.49 -10.71 -7.02
C GLY A 217 -20.29 -10.04 -5.89
N TYR A 218 -21.35 -10.70 -5.42
CA TYR A 218 -22.20 -10.16 -4.34
C TYR A 218 -21.44 -9.91 -3.03
N TYR A 219 -20.39 -10.70 -2.74
CA TYR A 219 -19.60 -10.53 -1.52
C TYR A 219 -18.83 -9.20 -1.48
N ALA A 220 -18.58 -8.58 -2.64
CA ALA A 220 -17.95 -7.26 -2.73
C ALA A 220 -18.81 -6.11 -2.18
N LEU A 221 -20.12 -6.34 -2.05
CA LEU A 221 -21.09 -5.36 -1.56
C LEU A 221 -21.31 -5.44 -0.04
N LEU A 222 -20.84 -6.51 0.60
CA LEU A 222 -21.02 -6.73 2.03
C LEU A 222 -19.97 -5.95 2.83
N ASP A 223 -20.40 -5.35 3.94
CA ASP A 223 -19.50 -4.64 4.85
C ASP A 223 -18.35 -5.57 5.28
N PRO A 224 -17.10 -5.09 5.32
CA PRO A 224 -16.01 -5.84 5.94
C PRO A 224 -16.26 -6.21 7.42
N ASP A 225 -17.23 -5.57 8.11
CA ASP A 225 -17.71 -5.99 9.43
C ASP A 225 -18.30 -7.42 9.37
N PRO A 226 -17.93 -8.34 10.28
CA PRO A 226 -17.90 -9.75 9.96
C PRO A 226 -19.19 -10.52 10.22
N GLU A 227 -20.22 -9.87 10.75
CA GLU A 227 -21.40 -10.55 11.26
C GLU A 227 -22.62 -10.29 10.36
N LEU A 228 -23.14 -11.36 9.77
CA LEU A 228 -24.54 -11.41 9.37
C LEU A 228 -25.41 -11.53 10.63
N SER A 229 -26.67 -11.12 10.53
CA SER A 229 -27.70 -11.18 11.59
C SER A 229 -27.98 -12.58 12.18
N ALA A 230 -27.19 -13.60 11.83
CA ALA A 230 -27.33 -15.01 12.21
C ALA A 230 -26.01 -15.71 12.63
N ASN A 231 -24.98 -14.98 13.11
CA ASN A 231 -23.72 -15.53 13.67
C ASN A 231 -22.81 -16.34 12.72
N GLU A 232 -22.95 -16.21 11.39
CA GLU A 232 -22.03 -16.85 10.43
C GLU A 232 -21.03 -15.82 9.87
N PRO A 233 -19.72 -16.12 9.87
CA PRO A 233 -18.72 -15.20 9.34
C PRO A 233 -18.85 -15.08 7.82
N VAL A 234 -18.88 -13.85 7.32
CA VAL A 234 -18.98 -13.60 5.88
C VAL A 234 -17.69 -14.06 5.16
N PRO A 235 -17.76 -14.86 4.07
CA PRO A 235 -16.62 -15.39 3.33
C PRO A 235 -15.62 -14.35 2.79
N PHE A 236 -14.46 -14.82 2.31
CA PHE A 236 -13.44 -14.02 1.62
C PHE A 236 -13.00 -12.77 2.39
N ARG A 237 -12.88 -12.88 3.71
CA ARG A 237 -12.64 -11.72 4.57
C ARG A 237 -11.37 -10.94 4.21
N ARG A 238 -10.30 -11.64 3.79
CA ARG A 238 -9.04 -11.02 3.38
C ARG A 238 -9.19 -10.22 2.09
N GLU A 239 -9.80 -10.83 1.08
CA GLU A 239 -10.07 -10.23 -0.22
C GLU A 239 -11.02 -9.03 -0.08
N ARG A 240 -12.08 -9.16 0.73
CA ARG A 240 -13.00 -8.06 1.03
C ARG A 240 -12.32 -6.92 1.80
N TYR A 241 -11.45 -7.23 2.76
CA TYR A 241 -10.66 -6.22 3.44
C TYR A 241 -9.74 -5.48 2.47
N HIS A 242 -9.02 -6.20 1.62
CA HIS A 242 -8.15 -5.60 0.60
C HIS A 242 -8.95 -4.72 -0.37
N LEU A 243 -10.10 -5.19 -0.86
CA LEU A 243 -11.03 -4.41 -1.69
C LEU A 243 -11.48 -3.12 -0.99
N GLY A 244 -11.74 -3.18 0.32
CA GLY A 244 -12.07 -2.01 1.14
C GLY A 244 -10.92 -0.99 1.22
N GLN A 245 -9.67 -1.45 1.35
CA GLN A 245 -8.48 -0.59 1.30
C GLN A 245 -8.33 0.08 -0.08
N LEU A 246 -8.46 -0.69 -1.16
CA LEU A 246 -8.42 -0.18 -2.52
C LEU A 246 -9.50 0.89 -2.75
N ARG A 247 -10.74 0.65 -2.31
CA ARG A 247 -11.83 1.63 -2.41
C ARG A 247 -11.49 2.94 -1.71
N ARG A 248 -10.92 2.88 -0.49
CA ARG A 248 -10.47 4.07 0.24
C ARG A 248 -9.37 4.82 -0.51
N MET A 249 -8.44 4.09 -1.12
CA MET A 249 -7.34 4.67 -1.91
C MET A 249 -7.82 5.27 -3.23
N ILE A 250 -8.77 4.63 -3.92
CA ILE A 250 -9.33 5.11 -5.20
C ILE A 250 -10.19 6.35 -4.99
N ALA A 251 -11.05 6.36 -3.97
CA ALA A 251 -11.86 7.53 -3.63
C ALA A 251 -11.00 8.78 -3.36
N ARG A 252 -9.72 8.59 -2.98
CA ARG A 252 -8.73 9.67 -2.85
C ARG A 252 -8.11 10.10 -4.18
N ASN A 253 -7.91 9.17 -5.12
CA ASN A 253 -7.25 9.43 -6.40
C ASN A 253 -8.18 10.01 -7.48
N GLU A 254 -9.44 9.57 -7.54
CA GLU A 254 -10.37 9.90 -8.64
C GLU A 254 -10.84 11.36 -8.66
N MET A 255 -10.67 12.14 -7.58
CA MET A 255 -11.14 13.53 -7.54
C MET A 255 -10.09 14.59 -7.88
N LEU A 256 -8.80 14.27 -7.98
CA LEU A 256 -7.75 15.31 -8.05
C LEU A 256 -6.55 15.02 -8.96
N GLN A 257 -6.17 13.76 -9.17
CA GLN A 257 -4.86 13.48 -9.77
C GLN A 257 -4.87 13.47 -11.30
N LEU A 258 -5.94 12.97 -11.93
CA LEU A 258 -5.99 12.84 -13.39
C LEU A 258 -6.14 14.19 -14.11
N ASP A 259 -7.02 15.07 -13.64
CA ASP A 259 -7.27 16.37 -14.28
C ASP A 259 -6.03 17.28 -14.20
N LYS A 260 -5.36 17.35 -13.04
CA LYS A 260 -4.16 18.18 -12.86
C LYS A 260 -2.94 17.65 -13.64
N LEU A 261 -2.78 16.32 -13.76
CA LEU A 261 -1.71 15.73 -14.58
C LEU A 261 -1.96 15.94 -16.07
N TYR A 262 -3.22 15.90 -16.52
CA TYR A 262 -3.60 16.13 -17.91
C TYR A 262 -3.44 17.61 -18.31
N GLU A 263 -3.85 18.56 -17.45
CA GLU A 263 -3.65 20.00 -17.66
C GLU A 263 -2.15 20.36 -17.78
N ARG A 264 -1.29 19.72 -17.00
CA ARG A 264 0.17 19.96 -17.05
C ARG A 264 0.85 19.30 -18.26
N ALA A 265 0.30 18.20 -18.77
CA ALA A 265 0.75 17.61 -20.02
C ALA A 265 0.40 18.51 -21.22
N LEU A 266 -0.78 19.13 -21.21
CA LEU A 266 -1.21 20.10 -22.22
C LEU A 266 -0.40 21.42 -22.16
N SER A 267 0.01 21.87 -20.98
CA SER A 267 0.83 23.09 -20.85
C SER A 267 2.28 22.92 -21.30
N ASN A 268 2.81 21.69 -21.30
CA ASN A 268 4.19 21.41 -21.73
C ASN A 268 4.33 21.21 -23.25
N ASP A 269 3.22 21.14 -24.01
CA ASP A 269 3.21 21.10 -25.48
C ASP A 269 3.10 22.49 -26.12
N GLU A 270 2.94 23.55 -25.31
CA GLU A 270 2.83 24.95 -25.77
C GLU A 270 4.13 25.79 -25.60
N ASP A 271 5.24 25.20 -25.14
CA ASP A 271 6.58 25.80 -25.04
C ASP A 271 7.61 25.14 -25.99
#